data_AF-A0A7C3DWG3-F1
#
_entry.id   AF-A0A7C3DWG3-F1
#
_cell.length_a   1.000
_cell.length_b   1.000
_cell.length_c   1.000
_cell.angle_alpha   90.00
_cell.angle_beta   90.00
_cell.angle_gamma   90.00
#
_symmetry.space_group_name_H-M   'P 1'
#
loop_
_entity.id
_entity.type
_entity.pdbx_description
1 polymer ?
#
loop_
_entity_poly.entity_id
_entity_poly.type
_entity_poly.pdbx_seq_one_letter_code
_entity_poly.pdbx_strand_id
1 'polypeptide(L)'
;MRLMAEEIAAPVAVTEAAGEFSAWMLAEQRRIFLLCQRMLGEADEADSATQDVFLKAYKAVYEDGQKPDDRAKWLTRVAVNTCLDRLR
;
A
#
# COMPACT_ATOMS: atom_id res chain seq x y z
N MET A 1 -12.21 2.32 45.12
CA MET A 1 -10.88 2.05 44.55
C MET A 1 -11.06 1.87 43.05
N ARG A 2 -10.64 2.86 42.29
CA ARG A 2 -10.75 2.96 40.81
C ARG A 2 -9.50 2.33 40.18
N LEU A 3 -9.58 1.97 38.89
CA LEU A 3 -8.50 1.48 37.99
C LEU A 3 -8.34 -0.04 38.11
N MET A 4 -8.61 -0.88 37.09
CA MET A 4 -7.93 -0.97 35.79
C MET A 4 -8.87 -1.68 34.78
N ALA A 5 -9.43 -0.99 33.79
CA ALA A 5 -10.17 -1.66 32.70
C ALA A 5 -10.07 -0.93 31.35
N GLU A 6 -9.14 0.01 31.20
CA GLU A 6 -9.12 0.88 30.03
C GLU A 6 -7.70 1.05 29.51
N GLU A 7 -7.09 -0.01 28.98
CA GLU A 7 -5.86 0.11 28.17
C GLU A 7 -5.53 -1.14 27.34
N ILE A 8 -6.45 -1.59 26.47
CA ILE A 8 -6.09 -2.58 25.42
C ILE A 8 -6.73 -2.30 24.05
N ALA A 9 -7.32 -1.13 23.84
CA ALA A 9 -7.94 -0.78 22.55
C ALA A 9 -6.91 -0.47 21.44
N ALA A 10 -5.73 0.05 21.79
CA ALA A 10 -4.70 0.46 20.84
C ALA A 10 -4.06 -0.69 20.01
N PRO A 11 -3.70 -1.87 20.58
CA PRO A 11 -3.07 -2.94 19.78
C PRO A 11 -4.02 -3.62 18.80
N VAL A 12 -5.33 -3.60 19.04
CA VAL A 12 -6.32 -4.26 18.16
C VAL A 12 -6.61 -3.42 16.90
N ALA A 13 -6.71 -2.10 17.03
CA ALA A 13 -6.99 -1.23 15.88
C ALA A 13 -5.84 -1.23 14.86
N VAL A 14 -4.58 -1.31 15.33
CA VAL A 14 -3.41 -1.38 14.44
C VAL A 14 -3.35 -2.71 13.69
N THR A 15 -3.71 -3.83 14.34
CA THR A 15 -3.72 -5.14 13.68
C THR A 15 -4.87 -5.28 12.69
N GLU A 16 -6.04 -4.71 12.98
CA GLU A 16 -7.17 -4.67 12.03
C GLU A 16 -6.87 -3.81 10.80
N ALA A 17 -6.28 -2.63 11.01
CA ALA A 17 -5.82 -1.74 9.93
C ALA A 17 -4.80 -2.43 9.02
N ALA A 18 -3.82 -3.13 9.60
CA ALA A 18 -2.85 -3.93 8.87
C ALA A 18 -3.52 -5.11 8.12
N GLY A 19 -4.57 -5.71 8.69
CA GLY A 19 -5.36 -6.76 8.06
C GLY A 19 -6.14 -6.27 6.84
N GLU A 20 -6.84 -5.13 6.94
CA GLU A 20 -7.55 -4.51 5.80
C GLU A 20 -6.58 -4.19 4.67
N PHE A 21 -5.45 -3.56 4.99
CA PHE A 21 -4.43 -3.24 4.01
C PHE A 21 -3.88 -4.48 3.32
N SER A 22 -3.59 -5.54 4.09
CA SER A 22 -3.05 -6.79 3.54
C SER A 22 -4.03 -7.45 2.57
N ALA A 23 -5.32 -7.49 2.90
CA ALA A 23 -6.34 -8.02 2.00
C ALA A 23 -6.45 -7.19 0.70
N TRP A 24 -6.42 -5.86 0.82
CA TRP A 24 -6.45 -4.97 -0.34
C TRP A 24 -5.19 -5.10 -1.21
N MET A 25 -4.01 -5.15 -0.59
CA MET A 25 -2.73 -5.37 -1.26
C MET A 25 -2.75 -6.67 -2.07
N LEU A 26 -3.17 -7.79 -1.46
CA LEU A 26 -3.25 -9.08 -2.15
C LEU A 26 -4.19 -9.07 -3.36
N ALA A 27 -5.31 -8.34 -3.27
CA ALA A 27 -6.24 -8.19 -4.39
C ALA A 27 -5.65 -7.38 -5.56
N GLU A 28 -4.81 -6.39 -5.27
CA GLU A 28 -4.24 -5.48 -6.26
C GLU A 28 -2.85 -5.89 -6.77
N GLN A 29 -2.12 -6.74 -6.03
CA GLN A 29 -0.70 -7.04 -6.25
C GLN A 29 -0.42 -7.48 -7.68
N ARG A 30 -1.19 -8.45 -8.19
CA ARG A 30 -1.01 -8.96 -9.56
C ARG A 30 -1.21 -7.86 -10.61
N ARG A 31 -2.20 -6.99 -10.42
CA ARG A 31 -2.51 -5.91 -11.38
C ARG A 31 -1.38 -4.88 -11.39
N ILE A 32 -0.87 -4.50 -10.22
CA ILE A 32 0.24 -3.55 -10.10
C ILE A 32 1.54 -4.15 -10.64
N PHE A 33 1.83 -5.41 -10.32
CA PHE A 33 2.99 -6.11 -10.88
C PHE A 33 2.98 -6.10 -12.41
N LEU A 34 1.86 -6.47 -13.04
CA LEU A 34 1.77 -6.47 -14.51
C LEU A 34 1.90 -5.08 -15.12
N LEU A 35 1.45 -4.03 -14.42
CA LEU A 35 1.65 -2.65 -14.84
C LEU A 35 3.13 -2.27 -14.78
N CYS A 36 3.78 -2.51 -13.65
CA CYS A 36 5.21 -2.26 -13.47
C CYS A 36 6.03 -3.05 -14.50
N GLN A 37 5.70 -4.33 -14.71
CA GLN A 37 6.35 -5.21 -15.69
C GLN A 37 6.24 -4.67 -17.11
N ARG A 38 5.08 -4.12 -17.49
CA ARG A 38 4.89 -3.52 -18.81
C ARG A 38 5.72 -2.26 -19.00
N MET A 39 5.98 -1.51 -17.93
CA MET A 39 6.74 -0.25 -17.98
C MET A 39 8.25 -0.46 -17.90
N LEU A 40 8.72 -1.39 -17.07
CA LEU A 40 10.13 -1.59 -16.76
C LEU A 40 10.78 -2.72 -17.57
N GLY A 41 10.00 -3.65 -18.13
CA GLY A 41 10.49 -4.71 -19.00
C GLY A 41 11.16 -5.90 -18.27
N GLU A 42 11.73 -5.68 -17.10
CA GLU A 42 12.39 -6.72 -16.28
C GLU A 42 11.54 -7.14 -15.06
N ALA A 43 11.47 -8.44 -14.79
CA ALA A 43 10.60 -8.99 -13.75
C ALA A 43 11.05 -8.62 -12.34
N ASP A 44 12.35 -8.67 -12.07
CA ASP A 44 12.92 -8.32 -10.76
C ASP A 44 12.75 -6.83 -10.46
N GLU A 45 12.89 -5.98 -11.49
CA GLU A 45 12.59 -4.55 -11.35
C GLU A 45 11.10 -4.30 -11.11
N ALA A 46 10.23 -5.02 -11.81
CA ALA A 46 8.78 -4.90 -11.64
C ALA A 46 8.33 -5.34 -10.25
N ASP A 47 8.91 -6.40 -9.69
CA ASP A 47 8.63 -6.85 -8.34
C ASP A 47 9.08 -5.79 -7.32
N SER A 48 10.32 -5.30 -7.44
CA SER A 48 10.85 -4.23 -6.59
C SER A 48 9.98 -2.97 -6.64
N ALA A 49 9.58 -2.54 -7.83
CA ALA A 49 8.69 -1.38 -8.01
C ALA A 49 7.30 -1.63 -7.41
N THR A 50 6.77 -2.85 -7.52
CA THR A 50 5.47 -3.22 -6.93
C THR A 50 5.52 -3.11 -5.40
N GLN A 51 6.61 -3.59 -4.79
CA GLN A 51 6.82 -3.46 -3.33
C GLN A 51 6.87 -1.98 -2.92
N ASP A 52 7.64 -1.15 -3.63
CA ASP A 52 7.72 0.30 -3.38
C ASP A 52 6.35 0.99 -3.47
N VAL A 53 5.52 0.58 -4.43
CA VAL A 53 4.17 1.12 -4.62
C VAL A 53 3.30 0.84 -3.40
N PHE A 54 3.29 -0.38 -2.89
CA PHE A 54 2.49 -0.72 -1.71
C PHE A 54 3.07 -0.09 -0.44
N LEU A 55 4.39 0.03 -0.31
CA LEU A 55 5.00 0.76 0.81
C LEU A 55 4.58 2.24 0.80
N LYS A 56 4.64 2.91 -0.35
CA LYS A 56 4.15 4.29 -0.51
C LYS A 56 2.65 4.38 -0.22
N ALA A 57 1.87 3.40 -0.67
CA ALA A 57 0.43 3.38 -0.46
C ALA A 57 0.06 3.23 1.03
N TYR A 58 0.76 2.35 1.75
CA TYR A 58 0.59 2.17 3.19
C TYR A 58 0.85 3.46 3.95
N LYS A 59 2.01 4.09 3.70
CA LYS A 59 2.38 5.37 4.35
C LYS A 59 1.34 6.45 4.07
N ALA A 60 0.96 6.62 2.81
CA ALA A 60 0.01 7.66 2.43
C ALA A 60 -1.37 7.48 3.11
N VAL A 61 -1.88 6.26 3.24
CA VAL A 61 -3.22 6.00 3.81
C VAL A 61 -3.20 5.94 5.33
N TYR A 62 -2.23 5.25 5.92
CA TYR A 62 -2.22 4.92 7.35
C TYR A 62 -1.33 5.85 8.19
N GLU A 63 -0.26 6.40 7.62
CA GLU A 63 0.61 7.37 8.33
C GLU A 63 0.18 8.81 8.03
N ASP A 64 -0.09 9.14 6.76
CA ASP A 64 -0.44 10.50 6.34
C ASP A 64 -1.95 10.77 6.30
N GLY A 65 -2.78 9.72 6.46
CA GLY A 65 -4.24 9.84 6.53
C GLY A 65 -4.93 10.18 5.21
N GLN A 66 -4.31 9.93 4.05
CA GLN A 66 -4.94 10.13 2.75
C GLN A 66 -6.15 9.21 2.57
N LYS A 67 -7.22 9.76 2.00
CA LYS A 67 -8.44 9.03 1.66
C LYS A 67 -8.75 9.23 0.17
N PRO A 68 -8.18 8.42 -0.72
CA PRO A 68 -8.45 8.54 -2.15
C PRO A 68 -9.91 8.18 -2.45
N ASP A 69 -10.60 9.02 -3.23
CA ASP A 69 -12.00 8.75 -3.67
C ASP A 69 -12.10 7.44 -4.47
N ASP A 70 -11.10 7.17 -5.32
CA ASP A 70 -10.93 5.92 -6.05
C ASP A 70 -9.53 5.36 -5.76
N ARG A 71 -9.47 4.39 -4.83
CA ARG A 71 -8.23 3.74 -4.40
C ARG A 71 -7.50 3.04 -5.57
N ALA A 72 -8.21 2.41 -6.51
CA ALA A 72 -7.60 1.68 -7.61
C ALA A 72 -6.96 2.62 -8.64
N LYS A 73 -7.66 3.70 -9.00
CA LYS A 73 -7.13 4.76 -9.87
C LYS A 73 -5.96 5.49 -9.23
N TRP A 74 -6.05 5.77 -7.93
CA TRP A 74 -4.93 6.37 -7.18
C TRP A 74 -3.71 5.46 -7.14
N LEU A 75 -3.87 4.18 -6.80
CA LEU A 75 -2.78 3.22 -6.75
C LEU A 75 -2.09 3.07 -8.11
N THR A 76 -2.87 3.12 -9.20
CA THR A 76 -2.34 3.14 -10.57
C THR A 76 -1.42 4.34 -10.82
N ARG A 77 -1.79 5.53 -10.32
CA ARG A 77 -0.93 6.72 -10.42
C ARG A 77 0.35 6.57 -9.61
N VAL A 78 0.28 6.01 -8.41
CA VAL A 78 1.48 5.72 -7.58
C VAL A 78 2.42 4.77 -8.32
N ALA A 79 1.87 3.72 -8.96
CA ALA A 79 2.63 2.76 -9.75
C ALA A 79 3.29 3.39 -10.98
N VAL A 80 2.54 4.13 -11.78
CA VAL A 80 3.06 4.84 -12.96
C VAL A 80 4.18 5.79 -12.56
N ASN A 81 3.98 6.62 -11.53
CA ASN A 81 5.00 7.55 -11.07
C ASN A 81 6.25 6.83 -10.57
N THR A 82 6.08 5.73 -9.82
CA THR A 82 7.21 4.93 -9.32
C THR A 82 8.02 4.32 -10.47
N CYS A 83 7.37 3.84 -11.52
CA CYS A 83 8.07 3.33 -12.70
C CYS A 83 8.75 4.45 -13.50
N LEU A 84 8.08 5.59 -13.69
CA LEU A 84 8.66 6.74 -14.37
C LEU A 84 9.89 7.29 -13.64
N ASP A 85 9.89 7.28 -12.31
CA ASP A 85 11.05 7.71 -11.52
C ASP A 85 12.24 6.75 -11.66
N ARG A 86 12.00 5.45 -11.87
CA ARG A 86 13.05 4.44 -12.12
C ARG A 86 13.63 4.50 -13.53
N LEU A 87 12.83 4.93 -14.51
CA LEU A 87 13.24 5.07 -15.91
C LEU A 87 14.00 6.37 -16.21
N ARG A 88 14.07 7.29 -15.24
CA ARG A 88 14.80 8.56 -15.34
C ARG A 88 16.26 8.39 -14.95
#